data_AF-A0A166AZ68-F1
#
_entry.id   AF-A0A166AZ68-F1
#
_cell.length_a   1.000
_cell.length_b   1.000
_cell.length_c   1.000
_cell.angle_alpha   90.00
_cell.angle_beta   90.00
_cell.angle_gamma   90.00
#
_symmetry.space_group_name_H-M   'P 1'
#
loop_
_entity.id
_entity.type
_entity.pdbx_description
1 polymer ?
#
loop_
_entity_poly.entity_id
_entity_poly.type
_entity_poly.pdbx_seq_one_letter_code
_entity_poly.pdbx_strand_id
1 'polypeptide(L)'
;ISLVCLNLPPEIRYAPENIFLVGVIPGPKESVIQPYLAPLVDELLDLHKGRHFLSSSEVKGRLVQAFLVPVVCDMQAARKVIGFVPPVAKLACPYCKCKYEDMSNRDVINGHVERRSKQEWKEQAQAYQDAAGNSTLRVELRKENGVKWSELLRLPYWDPTRFAVVDAMHNLLLGLIQHHVRKI
;
A
#
# COMPACT_ATOMS: atom_id res chain seq x y z
N ILE A 1 -11.51 -5.48 -2.75
CA ILE A 1 -11.11 -4.25 -2.04
C ILE A 1 -12.24 -3.91 -1.09
N SER A 2 -11.96 -3.93 0.20
CA SER A 2 -12.93 -3.62 1.23
C SER A 2 -12.35 -2.57 2.17
N LEU A 3 -13.21 -1.70 2.71
CA LEU A 3 -12.85 -0.69 3.68
C LEU A 3 -13.48 -1.00 5.03
N VAL A 4 -12.78 -0.61 6.08
CA VAL A 4 -13.22 -0.74 7.47
C VAL A 4 -13.16 0.63 8.11
N CYS A 5 -14.25 1.04 8.77
CA CYS A 5 -14.29 2.29 9.51
C CYS A 5 -13.53 2.14 10.84
N LEU A 6 -12.35 2.76 10.93
CA LEU A 6 -11.51 2.69 12.12
C LEU A 6 -12.07 3.44 13.34
N ASN A 7 -13.09 4.29 13.13
CA ASN A 7 -13.78 5.00 14.20
C ASN A 7 -14.73 4.09 14.99
N LEU A 8 -15.09 2.92 14.45
CA LEU A 8 -15.89 1.93 15.17
C LEU A 8 -15.04 1.18 16.20
N PRO A 9 -15.59 0.74 17.34
CA PRO A 9 -14.88 -0.12 18.30
C PRO A 9 -14.27 -1.38 17.65
N PRO A 10 -13.07 -1.84 18.08
CA PRO A 10 -12.40 -3.02 17.52
C PRO A 10 -13.27 -4.28 17.47
N GLU A 11 -14.17 -4.42 18.42
CA GLU A 11 -15.04 -5.58 18.60
C GLU A 11 -16.08 -5.71 17.49
N ILE A 12 -16.45 -4.60 16.84
CA ILE A 12 -17.52 -4.57 15.83
C ILE A 12 -17.03 -4.15 14.45
N ARG A 13 -15.88 -3.46 14.33
CA ARG A 13 -15.45 -2.86 13.05
C ARG A 13 -15.21 -3.88 11.93
N TYR A 14 -14.91 -5.14 12.27
CA TYR A 14 -14.70 -6.24 11.32
C TYR A 14 -15.93 -7.16 11.18
N ALA A 15 -17.05 -6.82 11.81
CA ALA A 15 -18.30 -7.53 11.57
C ALA A 15 -18.74 -7.32 10.10
N PRO A 16 -19.27 -8.34 9.40
CA PRO A 16 -19.63 -8.25 7.98
C PRO A 16 -20.50 -7.02 7.62
N GLU A 17 -21.40 -6.61 8.51
CA GLU A 17 -22.28 -5.45 8.39
C GLU A 17 -21.54 -4.10 8.43
N ASN A 18 -20.32 -4.05 8.97
CA ASN A 18 -19.49 -2.84 9.10
C ASN A 18 -18.34 -2.78 8.08
N ILE A 19 -18.25 -3.77 7.19
CA ILE A 19 -17.25 -3.82 6.11
C ILE A 19 -17.88 -3.30 4.82
N PHE A 20 -17.26 -2.27 4.24
CA PHE A 20 -17.72 -1.67 2.98
C PHE A 20 -16.99 -2.32 1.80
N LEU A 21 -17.70 -3.06 0.96
CA LEU A 21 -17.14 -3.60 -0.28
C LEU A 21 -17.07 -2.50 -1.35
N VAL A 22 -15.86 -2.11 -1.73
CA VAL A 22 -15.62 -1.04 -2.71
C VAL A 22 -15.42 -1.57 -4.12
N GLY A 23 -14.81 -2.74 -4.24
CA GLY A 23 -14.57 -3.31 -5.57
C GLY A 23 -14.15 -4.77 -5.52
N VAL A 24 -14.55 -5.51 -6.54
CA VAL A 24 -14.15 -6.90 -6.77
C VAL A 24 -13.20 -6.94 -7.95
N ILE A 25 -12.01 -7.47 -7.73
CA ILE A 25 -11.02 -7.63 -8.79
C ILE A 25 -11.21 -9.02 -9.39
N PRO A 26 -11.56 -9.16 -10.67
CA PRO A 26 -11.82 -10.45 -11.29
C PRO A 26 -10.53 -11.29 -11.35
N GLY A 27 -10.61 -12.56 -10.93
CA GLY A 27 -9.61 -13.58 -11.27
C GLY A 27 -9.81 -14.11 -12.70
N PRO A 28 -8.92 -14.95 -13.28
CA PRO A 28 -7.83 -15.70 -12.64
C PRO A 28 -6.39 -15.23 -13.01
N LYS A 29 -6.24 -14.27 -13.94
CA LYS A 29 -4.93 -13.73 -14.36
C LYS A 29 -4.53 -12.56 -13.47
N GLU A 30 -3.22 -12.28 -13.37
CA GLU A 30 -2.72 -11.12 -12.64
C GLU A 30 -3.36 -9.82 -13.14
N SER A 31 -4.33 -9.32 -12.38
CA SER A 31 -5.08 -8.11 -12.67
C SER A 31 -4.25 -6.87 -12.33
N VAL A 32 -4.32 -5.85 -13.19
CA VAL A 32 -3.76 -4.53 -12.90
C VAL A 32 -4.62 -3.89 -11.79
N ILE A 33 -4.08 -3.77 -10.57
CA ILE A 33 -4.84 -3.26 -9.41
C ILE A 33 -5.11 -1.75 -9.46
N GLN A 34 -4.21 -0.99 -10.11
CA GLN A 34 -4.21 0.47 -10.05
C GLN A 34 -5.50 1.10 -10.63
N PRO A 35 -6.01 0.69 -11.81
CA PRO A 35 -7.30 1.18 -12.32
C PRO A 35 -8.49 0.93 -11.39
N TYR A 36 -8.47 -0.15 -10.60
CA TYR A 36 -9.55 -0.43 -9.63
C TYR A 36 -9.46 0.46 -8.38
N LEU A 37 -8.28 1.02 -8.08
CA LEU A 37 -8.08 1.95 -6.98
C LEU A 37 -8.44 3.39 -7.38
N ALA A 38 -8.37 3.75 -8.66
CA ALA A 38 -8.58 5.12 -9.12
C ALA A 38 -9.93 5.73 -8.68
N PRO A 39 -11.09 5.06 -8.85
CA PRO A 39 -12.38 5.61 -8.41
C PRO A 39 -12.44 5.82 -6.90
N LEU A 40 -11.90 4.88 -6.12
CA LEU A 40 -11.81 5.00 -4.68
C LEU A 40 -10.94 6.19 -4.26
N VAL A 41 -9.80 6.38 -4.94
CA VAL A 41 -8.91 7.51 -4.68
C VAL A 41 -9.58 8.84 -5.04
N ASP A 42 -10.35 8.90 -6.12
CA ASP A 42 -11.11 10.10 -6.51
C ASP A 42 -12.11 10.51 -5.41
N GLU A 43 -12.88 9.55 -4.89
CA GLU A 43 -13.80 9.78 -3.77
C GLU A 43 -13.07 10.21 -2.50
N LEU A 44 -11.95 9.57 -2.17
CA LEU A 44 -11.16 9.90 -0.97
C LEU A 44 -10.50 11.28 -1.07
N LEU A 45 -10.11 11.73 -2.27
CA LEU A 45 -9.58 13.07 -2.49
C LEU A 45 -10.64 14.14 -2.24
N ASP A 46 -11.88 13.87 -2.64
CA ASP A 46 -13.01 14.74 -2.39
C ASP A 46 -13.39 14.76 -0.90
N LEU A 47 -13.51 13.59 -0.28
CA LEU A 47 -13.78 13.47 1.16
C LEU A 47 -12.66 14.08 2.02
N HIS A 48 -11.41 14.03 1.58
CA HIS A 48 -10.30 14.65 2.30
C HIS A 48 -10.47 16.18 2.45
N LYS A 49 -11.05 16.84 1.44
CA LYS A 49 -11.37 18.28 1.50
C LYS A 49 -12.50 18.60 2.49
N GLY A 50 -13.29 17.59 2.87
CA GLY A 50 -14.47 17.73 3.69
C GLY A 50 -15.72 17.94 2.86
N ARG A 51 -16.73 17.11 3.10
CA ARG A 51 -18.02 17.18 2.43
C ARG A 51 -19.14 17.26 3.45
N HIS A 52 -20.08 18.17 3.23
CA HIS A 52 -21.28 18.25 4.05
C HIS A 52 -22.28 17.18 3.61
N PHE A 53 -22.69 16.34 4.55
CA PHE A 53 -23.74 15.35 4.37
C PHE A 53 -24.95 15.73 5.21
N LEU A 54 -26.15 15.50 4.65
CA LEU A 54 -27.37 15.56 5.43
C LEU A 54 -27.35 14.43 6.47
N SER A 55 -27.78 14.74 7.68
CA SER A 55 -27.84 13.77 8.78
C SER A 55 -29.24 13.80 9.36
N SER A 56 -29.82 12.62 9.59
CA SER A 56 -31.09 12.49 10.33
C SER A 56 -30.94 12.93 11.80
N SER A 57 -29.71 12.90 12.32
CA SER A 57 -29.41 13.26 13.71
C SER A 57 -29.00 14.72 13.90
N GLU A 58 -28.79 15.49 12.83
CA GLU A 58 -28.28 16.86 12.91
C GLU A 58 -28.90 17.73 11.80
N VAL A 59 -29.70 18.73 12.20
CA VAL A 59 -30.51 19.55 11.26
C VAL A 59 -29.64 20.30 10.24
N LYS A 60 -28.43 20.70 10.62
CA LYS A 60 -27.47 21.38 9.73
C LYS A 60 -26.62 20.41 8.90
N GLY A 61 -26.88 19.10 9.02
CA GLY A 61 -26.00 18.07 8.48
C GLY A 61 -24.67 17.98 9.25
N ARG A 62 -23.71 17.25 8.68
CA ARG A 62 -22.38 17.04 9.27
C ARG A 62 -21.31 17.21 8.21
N LEU A 63 -20.23 17.89 8.58
CA LEU A 63 -19.00 17.89 7.79
C LEU A 63 -18.29 16.57 8.02
N VAL A 64 -18.08 15.78 6.97
CA VAL A 64 -17.40 14.50 7.02
C VAL A 64 -16.10 14.60 6.24
N GLN A 65 -15.02 14.15 6.87
CA GLN A 65 -13.72 13.94 6.25
C GLN A 65 -13.31 12.47 6.42
N ALA A 66 -12.71 11.90 5.37
CA ALA A 66 -12.23 10.52 5.38
C ALA A 66 -10.74 10.44 5.04
N PHE A 67 -10.06 9.50 5.68
CA PHE A 67 -8.64 9.25 5.50
C PHE A 67 -8.42 7.75 5.36
N LEU A 68 -7.72 7.35 4.29
CA LEU A 68 -7.23 5.99 4.13
C LEU A 68 -5.94 5.83 4.93
N VAL A 69 -5.97 5.01 5.99
CA VAL A 69 -4.80 4.79 6.85
C VAL A 69 -4.11 3.47 6.51
N PRO A 70 -4.28 2.33 7.21
CA PRO A 70 -3.53 1.15 6.82
C PRO A 70 -4.16 0.45 5.61
N VAL A 71 -3.33 0.16 4.61
CA VAL A 71 -3.57 -0.94 3.67
C VAL A 71 -3.08 -2.21 4.35
N VAL A 72 -4.00 -3.13 4.62
CA VAL A 72 -3.72 -4.45 5.18
C VAL A 72 -4.03 -5.49 4.12
N CYS A 73 -3.01 -6.22 3.71
CA CYS A 73 -3.12 -7.32 2.75
C CYS A 73 -1.85 -8.17 2.80
N ASP A 74 -1.88 -9.34 2.15
CA ASP A 74 -0.68 -10.15 2.00
C ASP A 74 0.43 -9.38 1.27
N MET A 75 1.66 -9.87 1.39
CA MET A 75 2.82 -9.17 0.84
C MET A 75 2.78 -9.04 -0.70
N GLN A 76 2.14 -9.96 -1.42
CA GLN A 76 2.04 -9.87 -2.88
C GLN A 76 1.06 -8.77 -3.31
N ALA A 77 -0.10 -8.70 -2.67
CA ALA A 77 -1.08 -7.65 -2.86
C ALA A 77 -0.53 -6.30 -2.43
N ALA A 78 0.14 -6.21 -1.28
CA ALA A 78 0.71 -4.97 -0.76
C ALA A 78 1.67 -4.34 -1.76
N ARG A 79 2.59 -5.14 -2.31
CA ARG A 79 3.54 -4.72 -3.35
C ARG A 79 2.83 -4.12 -4.57
N LYS A 80 1.75 -4.75 -5.03
CA LYS A 80 0.96 -4.25 -6.18
C LYS A 80 0.25 -2.94 -5.84
N VAL A 81 -0.34 -2.84 -4.65
CA VAL A 81 -1.05 -1.63 -4.19
C VAL A 81 -0.09 -0.45 -4.07
N ILE A 82 1.05 -0.63 -3.39
CA ILE A 82 2.02 0.46 -3.15
C ILE A 82 2.93 0.76 -4.35
N GLY A 83 2.91 -0.08 -5.38
CA GLY A 83 3.75 0.06 -6.55
C GLY A 83 5.20 -0.44 -6.37
N PHE A 84 5.44 -1.40 -5.47
CA PHE A 84 6.77 -2.00 -5.30
C PHE A 84 6.95 -3.27 -6.16
N VAL A 85 8.14 -3.46 -6.75
CA VAL A 85 8.38 -4.50 -7.77
C VAL A 85 9.65 -5.33 -7.50
N PRO A 86 9.60 -6.26 -6.55
CA PRO A 86 10.60 -7.32 -6.44
C PRO A 86 10.34 -8.43 -7.48
N PRO A 87 11.33 -9.28 -7.84
CA PRO A 87 12.74 -9.23 -7.46
C PRO A 87 13.62 -8.42 -8.42
N VAL A 88 13.01 -7.75 -9.42
CA VAL A 88 13.74 -7.00 -10.45
C VAL A 88 14.49 -5.80 -9.85
N ALA A 89 14.01 -5.29 -8.72
CA ALA A 89 14.62 -4.21 -7.98
C ALA A 89 15.93 -4.62 -7.32
N LYS A 90 16.91 -3.71 -7.29
CA LYS A 90 18.13 -3.79 -6.48
C LYS A 90 17.83 -3.79 -4.99
N LEU A 91 16.81 -3.01 -4.59
CA LEU A 91 16.30 -2.95 -3.23
C LEU A 91 15.36 -4.12 -2.95
N ALA A 92 15.58 -4.83 -1.84
CA ALA A 92 14.79 -5.99 -1.44
C ALA A 92 13.52 -5.63 -0.67
N CYS A 93 13.49 -4.44 -0.06
CA CYS A 93 12.45 -4.03 0.87
C CYS A 93 11.72 -2.76 0.40
N PRO A 94 10.38 -2.70 0.53
CA PRO A 94 9.63 -1.46 0.30
C PRO A 94 9.80 -0.43 1.41
N TYR A 95 10.38 -0.81 2.56
CA TYR A 95 10.41 0.04 3.75
C TYR A 95 11.80 0.60 4.07
N CYS A 96 12.86 -0.12 3.72
CA CYS A 96 14.25 0.30 3.92
C CYS A 96 15.05 0.13 2.63
N LYS A 97 16.25 0.71 2.61
CA LYS A 97 17.17 0.67 1.47
C LYS A 97 18.06 -0.58 1.45
N CYS A 98 17.61 -1.68 2.05
CA CYS A 98 18.40 -2.92 2.02
C CYS A 98 18.39 -3.51 0.62
N LYS A 99 19.53 -4.05 0.21
CA LYS A 99 19.68 -4.79 -1.05
C LYS A 99 19.61 -6.28 -0.79
N TYR A 100 19.38 -7.06 -1.84
CA TYR A 100 19.38 -8.53 -1.74
C TYR A 100 20.72 -9.09 -1.27
N GLU A 101 21.84 -8.49 -1.70
CA GLU A 101 23.21 -8.88 -1.30
C GLU A 101 23.46 -8.69 0.21
N ASP A 102 22.79 -7.72 0.83
CA ASP A 102 23.00 -7.35 2.23
C ASP A 102 22.04 -8.05 3.21
N MET A 103 21.09 -8.87 2.73
CA MET A 103 20.05 -9.44 3.61
C MET A 103 20.59 -10.35 4.73
N SER A 104 21.79 -10.90 4.54
CA SER A 104 22.46 -11.72 5.57
C SER A 104 23.32 -10.89 6.54
N ASN A 105 23.45 -9.58 6.29
CA ASN A 105 24.22 -8.69 7.15
C ASN A 105 23.47 -8.47 8.48
N ARG A 106 24.17 -8.62 9.61
CA ARG A 106 23.62 -8.40 10.95
C ARG A 106 23.07 -7.00 11.14
N ASP A 107 23.69 -5.98 10.56
CA ASP A 107 23.18 -4.60 10.66
C ASP A 107 21.83 -4.46 9.97
N VAL A 108 21.62 -5.18 8.86
CA VAL A 108 20.33 -5.22 8.16
C VAL A 108 19.28 -5.93 9.00
N ILE A 109 19.63 -7.07 9.58
CA ILE A 109 18.76 -7.87 10.44
C ILE A 109 18.37 -7.08 11.71
N ASN A 110 19.32 -6.33 12.29
CA ASN A 110 19.12 -5.50 13.46
C ASN A 110 18.40 -4.17 13.15
N GLY A 111 18.05 -3.92 11.88
CA GLY A 111 17.28 -2.74 11.48
C GLY A 111 18.08 -1.44 11.40
N HIS A 112 19.41 -1.51 11.38
CA HIS A 112 20.30 -0.34 11.23
C HIS A 112 20.41 0.17 9.77
N VAL A 113 19.42 -0.15 8.94
CA VAL A 113 19.38 0.27 7.52
C VAL A 113 18.60 1.55 7.40
N GLU A 114 19.10 2.44 6.55
CA GLU A 114 18.38 3.65 6.17
C GLU A 114 16.96 3.31 5.67
N ARG A 115 15.99 4.05 6.20
CA ARG A 115 14.57 3.93 5.85
C ARG A 115 14.30 4.73 4.58
N ARG A 116 13.35 4.27 3.77
CA ARG A 116 12.87 5.06 2.63
C ARG A 116 12.01 6.19 3.15
N SER A 117 12.12 7.36 2.53
CA SER A 117 11.23 8.48 2.85
C SER A 117 10.02 8.51 1.91
N LYS A 118 8.92 9.11 2.38
CA LYS A 118 7.74 9.39 1.54
C LYS A 118 8.09 10.19 0.30
N GLN A 119 8.92 11.22 0.46
CA GLN A 119 9.29 12.13 -0.61
C GLN A 119 10.08 11.41 -1.69
N GLU A 120 11.12 10.65 -1.29
CA GLU A 120 11.91 9.82 -2.19
C GLU A 120 11.03 8.83 -2.97
N TRP A 121 10.09 8.15 -2.28
CA TRP A 121 9.17 7.22 -2.94
C TRP A 121 8.31 7.92 -4.00
N LYS A 122 7.78 9.09 -3.66
CA LYS A 122 6.92 9.87 -4.56
C LYS A 122 7.71 10.35 -5.79
N GLU A 123 8.92 10.85 -5.61
CA GLU A 123 9.81 11.27 -6.70
C GLU A 123 10.16 10.09 -7.63
N GLN A 124 10.51 8.93 -7.06
CA GLN A 124 10.80 7.74 -7.84
C GLN A 124 9.58 7.23 -8.62
N ALA A 125 8.39 7.28 -8.01
CA ALA A 125 7.15 6.92 -8.68
C ALA A 125 6.76 7.91 -9.78
N GLN A 126 6.99 9.21 -9.56
CA GLN A 126 6.73 10.25 -10.56
C GLN A 126 7.69 10.12 -11.74
N ALA A 127 9.00 9.98 -11.50
CA ALA A 127 9.98 9.75 -12.55
C ALA A 127 9.64 8.51 -13.40
N TYR A 128 9.11 7.46 -12.77
CA TYR A 128 8.61 6.29 -13.47
C TYR A 128 7.39 6.57 -14.37
N GLN A 129 6.46 7.42 -13.90
CA GLN A 129 5.27 7.82 -14.64
C GLN A 129 5.62 8.74 -15.81
N ASP A 130 6.51 9.71 -15.59
CA ASP A 130 6.98 10.67 -16.61
C ASP A 130 7.75 9.96 -17.73
N ALA A 131 8.42 8.85 -17.42
CA ALA A 131 9.07 7.98 -18.39
C ALA A 131 8.09 7.11 -19.23
N ALA A 132 6.78 7.38 -19.21
CA ALA A 132 5.75 6.59 -19.93
C ALA A 132 6.11 6.29 -21.40
N GLY A 133 6.71 7.25 -22.11
CA GLY A 133 7.13 7.13 -23.51
C GLY A 133 8.47 6.42 -23.75
N ASN A 134 9.25 6.14 -22.70
CA ASN A 134 10.56 5.49 -22.79
C ASN A 134 10.57 4.18 -21.98
N SER A 135 10.33 3.07 -22.68
CA SER A 135 10.24 1.74 -22.07
C SER A 135 11.56 1.31 -21.41
N THR A 136 12.70 1.63 -22.02
CA THR A 136 14.04 1.34 -21.50
C THR A 136 14.28 2.06 -20.19
N LEU A 137 14.04 3.36 -20.14
CA LEU A 137 14.17 4.17 -18.93
C LEU A 137 13.26 3.66 -17.80
N ARG A 138 12.02 3.25 -18.12
CA ARG A 138 11.11 2.64 -17.13
C ARG A 138 11.65 1.33 -16.59
N VAL A 139 12.38 0.54 -17.38
CA VAL A 139 12.99 -0.71 -16.91
C VAL A 139 14.16 -0.40 -15.99
N GLU A 140 14.99 0.59 -16.33
CA GLU A 140 16.11 1.04 -15.51
C GLU A 140 15.66 1.60 -14.15
N LEU A 141 14.70 2.53 -14.14
CA LEU A 141 14.13 3.10 -12.91
C LEU A 141 13.52 2.03 -12.01
N ARG A 142 12.86 1.03 -12.61
CA ARG A 142 12.32 -0.12 -11.88
C ARG A 142 13.42 -0.99 -11.27
N LYS A 143 14.50 -1.22 -12.00
CA LYS A 143 15.63 -2.00 -11.51
C LYS A 143 16.35 -1.28 -10.39
N GLU A 144 16.59 0.01 -10.49
CA GLU A 144 17.34 0.75 -9.47
C GLU A 144 16.49 0.96 -8.21
N ASN A 145 15.27 1.48 -8.36
CA ASN A 145 14.46 1.93 -7.23
C ASN A 145 13.45 0.88 -6.75
N GLY A 146 13.01 -0.01 -7.64
CA GLY A 146 11.92 -0.96 -7.36
C GLY A 146 10.53 -0.35 -7.28
N VAL A 147 10.36 0.91 -7.68
CA VAL A 147 9.11 1.67 -7.55
C VAL A 147 8.44 1.86 -8.92
N LYS A 148 7.12 1.71 -8.93
CA LYS A 148 6.18 2.08 -10.00
C LYS A 148 5.13 3.04 -9.43
N TRP A 149 4.36 3.64 -10.33
CA TRP A 149 3.20 4.44 -9.95
C TRP A 149 2.17 3.65 -9.14
N SER A 150 1.60 4.31 -8.13
CA SER A 150 0.45 3.85 -7.35
C SER A 150 -0.57 4.97 -7.26
N GLU A 151 -1.85 4.67 -7.49
CA GLU A 151 -2.94 5.63 -7.37
C GLU A 151 -3.03 6.24 -5.97
N LEU A 152 -2.64 5.49 -4.93
CA LEU A 152 -2.66 5.98 -3.55
C LEU A 152 -1.71 7.17 -3.32
N LEU A 153 -0.69 7.36 -4.17
CA LEU A 153 0.22 8.51 -4.08
C LEU A 153 -0.44 9.84 -4.44
N ARG A 154 -1.62 9.81 -5.05
CA ARG A 154 -2.43 11.02 -5.30
C ARG A 154 -2.97 11.60 -3.99
N LEU A 155 -3.17 10.78 -2.96
CA LEU A 155 -3.63 11.22 -1.64
C LEU A 155 -2.49 11.99 -0.95
N PRO A 156 -2.64 13.31 -0.66
CA PRO A 156 -1.54 14.14 -0.15
C PRO A 156 -0.96 13.66 1.17
N TYR A 157 -1.78 13.04 2.02
CA TYR A 157 -1.41 12.55 3.34
C TYR A 157 -0.82 11.13 3.32
N TRP A 158 -1.06 10.34 2.27
CA TRP A 158 -0.75 8.91 2.28
C TRP A 158 0.75 8.63 2.13
N ASP A 159 1.26 7.65 2.87
CA ASP A 159 2.68 7.31 2.92
C ASP A 159 2.89 5.78 2.80
N PRO A 160 3.40 5.26 1.67
CA PRO A 160 3.60 3.83 1.48
C PRO A 160 4.56 3.21 2.50
N THR A 161 5.49 4.00 3.05
CA THR A 161 6.50 3.52 3.99
C THR A 161 5.95 3.29 5.40
N ARG A 162 4.75 3.82 5.68
CA ARG A 162 4.09 3.78 6.99
C ARG A 162 2.71 3.13 6.95
N PHE A 163 1.99 3.29 5.85
CA PHE A 163 0.58 2.91 5.74
C PHE A 163 0.36 1.58 5.01
N ALA A 164 1.40 0.95 4.47
CA ALA A 164 1.33 -0.44 4.03
C ALA A 164 1.82 -1.36 5.15
N VAL A 165 0.89 -2.00 5.84
CA VAL A 165 1.20 -2.81 7.03
C VAL A 165 1.60 -4.22 6.61
N VAL A 166 2.61 -4.77 7.29
CA VAL A 166 3.01 -6.16 7.12
C VAL A 166 1.98 -7.05 7.80
N ASP A 167 1.32 -7.90 7.03
CA ASP A 167 0.35 -8.85 7.57
C ASP A 167 1.05 -9.97 8.36
N ALA A 168 0.86 -9.97 9.68
CA ALA A 168 1.43 -10.95 10.58
C ALA A 168 0.93 -12.37 10.29
N MET A 169 -0.33 -12.56 9.88
CA MET A 169 -0.86 -13.89 9.63
C MET A 169 -0.13 -14.53 8.44
N HIS A 170 -0.08 -13.83 7.31
CA HIS A 170 0.52 -14.39 6.10
C HIS A 170 2.05 -14.38 6.11
N ASN A 171 2.67 -13.35 6.69
CA ASN A 171 4.12 -13.23 6.67
C ASN A 171 4.78 -14.00 7.83
N LEU A 172 4.30 -13.83 9.07
CA LEU A 172 4.90 -14.45 10.24
C LEU A 172 4.41 -15.89 10.43
N LEU A 173 3.09 -16.10 10.55
CA LEU A 173 2.54 -17.42 10.90
C LEU A 173 2.62 -18.40 9.72
N LEU A 174 2.07 -18.01 8.58
CA LEU A 174 2.00 -18.87 7.39
C LEU A 174 3.28 -18.85 6.55
N GLY A 175 4.12 -17.83 6.72
CA GLY A 175 5.41 -17.69 6.04
C GLY A 175 6.56 -18.24 6.89
N LEU A 176 7.04 -17.43 7.82
CA LEU A 176 8.27 -17.70 8.58
C LEU A 176 8.17 -18.94 9.48
N ILE A 177 7.14 -19.02 10.33
CA ILE A 177 6.98 -20.13 11.28
C ILE A 177 6.78 -21.44 10.51
N GLN A 178 5.91 -21.43 9.50
CA GLN A 178 5.71 -22.61 8.66
C GLN A 178 7.01 -23.06 7.99
N HIS A 179 7.81 -22.14 7.46
CA HIS A 179 9.09 -22.45 6.84
C HIS A 179 10.06 -23.08 7.86
N HIS A 180 10.21 -22.47 9.03
CA HIS A 180 11.09 -22.97 10.08
C HIS A 180 10.71 -24.38 10.51
N VAL A 181 9.43 -24.63 10.79
CA VAL A 181 8.97 -25.95 11.26
C VAL A 181 9.08 -27.04 10.19
N ARG A 182 8.98 -26.70 8.90
CA ARG A 182 8.91 -27.69 7.81
C ARG A 182 10.20 -27.87 7.02
N LYS A 183 11.12 -26.90 7.05
CA LYS A 183 12.30 -26.85 6.16
C LYS A 183 13.64 -26.61 6.87
N ILE A 184 13.62 -26.19 8.13
CA ILE A 184 14.81 -26.05 8.98
C ILE A 184 14.80 -27.21 9.97
#